data_AF-A0A926WZD2-F1
#
_entry.id   AF-A0A926WZD2-F1
#
_cell.length_a   1.000
_cell.length_b   1.000
_cell.length_c   1.000
_cell.angle_alpha   90.00
_cell.angle_beta   90.00
_cell.angle_gamma   90.00
#
_symmetry.space_group_name_H-M   'P 1'
#
loop_
_entity.id
_entity.type
_entity.pdbx_description
1 polymer ?
#
loop_
_entity_poly.entity_id
_entity_poly.type
_entity_poly.pdbx_seq_one_letter_code
_entity_poly.pdbx_strand_id
1 'polypeptide(L)'
;MSTEFEARKEQSDIEQPMFPEEVDQEQKLQQKREMEKGGKSLTANPGDRIDDSKTLEEKAQQVAVDAPDITGDHIVVPTYFIVDEPDGTKKALHHVKDADEISDVIRQARVDENGNRVWW
;
A
#
# COMPACT_ATOMS: atom_id res chain seq x y z
N MET A 1 28.76 4.01 -8.58
CA MET A 1 27.80 3.40 -7.64
C MET A 1 26.43 3.48 -8.28
N SER A 2 26.13 2.60 -9.24
CA SER A 2 24.92 2.69 -10.09
C SER A 2 24.32 1.33 -10.42
N THR A 3 24.76 0.27 -9.76
CA THR A 3 24.42 -1.12 -10.13
C THR A 3 23.16 -1.65 -9.45
N GLU A 4 22.72 -1.07 -8.33
CA GLU A 4 21.48 -1.48 -7.65
C GLU A 4 20.20 -0.89 -8.26
N PHE A 5 20.28 0.28 -8.91
CA PHE A 5 19.11 0.92 -9.53
C PHE A 5 18.70 0.26 -10.85
N GLU A 6 19.65 -0.24 -11.64
CA GLU A 6 19.37 -0.90 -12.91
C GLU A 6 18.89 -2.35 -12.73
N ALA A 7 19.34 -3.05 -11.68
CA ALA A 7 18.93 -4.42 -11.39
C ALA A 7 17.46 -4.55 -10.92
N ARG A 8 16.84 -3.47 -10.42
CA ARG A 8 15.45 -3.46 -9.92
C ARG A 8 14.39 -3.30 -11.01
N LYS A 9 14.77 -3.05 -12.25
CA LYS A 9 13.83 -2.67 -13.32
C LYS A 9 13.26 -3.84 -14.13
N GLU A 10 13.80 -5.06 -13.96
CA GLU A 10 13.44 -6.22 -14.79
C GLU A 10 12.33 -7.12 -14.23
N GLN A 11 11.90 -6.89 -12.98
CA GLN A 11 10.78 -7.63 -12.40
C GLN A 11 9.48 -6.86 -12.57
N SER A 12 8.45 -7.52 -13.09
CA SER A 12 7.04 -7.08 -13.15
C SER A 12 6.40 -6.96 -11.75
N ASP A 13 7.21 -6.67 -10.73
CA ASP A 13 6.86 -6.79 -9.34
C ASP A 13 6.47 -5.45 -8.78
N ILE A 14 5.22 -5.41 -8.38
CA ILE A 14 4.66 -4.34 -7.60
C ILE A 14 5.31 -4.41 -6.22
N GLU A 15 6.37 -3.61 -6.02
CA GLU A 15 7.12 -3.59 -4.76
C GLU A 15 6.52 -2.55 -3.81
N GLN A 16 6.10 -2.99 -2.63
CA GLN A 16 5.71 -2.16 -1.50
C GLN A 16 6.65 -2.46 -0.33
N PRO A 17 7.03 -1.47 0.52
CA PRO A 17 6.49 -0.11 0.62
C PRO A 17 7.10 0.90 -0.38
N MET A 18 6.35 1.97 -0.69
CA MET A 18 6.81 3.09 -1.52
C MET A 18 7.56 4.15 -0.70
N PHE A 19 8.63 4.71 -1.26
CA PHE A 19 9.31 5.89 -0.73
C PHE A 19 8.54 7.18 -1.06
N PRO A 20 8.69 8.26 -0.28
CA PRO A 20 8.09 9.57 -0.58
C PRO A 20 8.36 10.12 -1.98
N GLU A 21 9.50 9.76 -2.54
CA GLU A 21 9.97 10.21 -3.85
C GLU A 21 9.28 9.46 -5.00
N GLU A 22 8.71 8.28 -4.71
CA GLU A 22 8.04 7.41 -5.68
C GLU A 22 6.54 7.69 -5.79
N VAL A 23 5.98 8.47 -4.85
CA VAL A 23 4.57 8.85 -4.86
C VAL A 23 4.27 9.74 -6.05
N ASP A 24 3.21 9.42 -6.79
CA ASP A 24 2.77 10.22 -7.93
C ASP A 24 2.43 11.66 -7.53
N GLN A 25 3.00 12.62 -8.26
CA GLN A 25 2.83 14.04 -7.96
C GLN A 25 1.40 14.52 -8.21
N GLU A 26 0.70 13.94 -9.19
CA GLU A 26 -0.68 14.33 -9.49
C GLU A 26 -1.62 13.90 -8.36
N GLN A 27 -1.49 12.65 -7.90
CA GLN A 27 -2.17 12.14 -6.70
C GLN A 27 -1.92 13.05 -5.49
N LYS A 28 -0.66 13.39 -5.20
CA LYS A 28 -0.30 14.25 -4.06
C LYS A 28 -1.00 15.61 -4.14
N LEU A 29 -0.99 16.24 -5.31
CA LEU A 29 -1.65 17.52 -5.55
C LEU A 29 -3.18 17.43 -5.44
N GLN A 30 -3.78 16.32 -5.89
CA GLN A 30 -5.21 16.09 -5.75
C GLN A 30 -5.61 15.93 -4.29
N GLN A 31 -4.90 15.08 -3.53
CA GLN A 31 -5.16 14.89 -2.10
C GLN A 31 -5.06 16.21 -1.34
N LYS A 32 -4.00 17.00 -1.60
CA LYS A 32 -3.85 18.32 -0.98
C LYS A 32 -5.03 19.25 -1.28
N ARG A 33 -5.47 19.34 -2.54
CA ARG A 33 -6.62 20.18 -2.92
C ARG A 33 -7.91 19.73 -2.24
N GLU A 34 -8.14 18.44 -2.15
CA GLU A 34 -9.33 17.90 -1.48
C GLU A 34 -9.29 18.12 0.04
N MET A 35 -8.12 17.95 0.67
CA MET A 35 -7.91 18.26 2.08
C MET A 35 -8.08 19.74 2.38
N GLU A 36 -7.63 20.64 1.50
CA GLU A 36 -7.86 22.09 1.64
C GLU A 36 -9.35 22.46 1.52
N LYS A 37 -10.08 21.77 0.63
CA LYS A 37 -11.53 22.02 0.41
C LYS A 37 -12.41 21.42 1.52
N GLY A 38 -12.13 20.20 1.92
CA GLY A 38 -12.93 19.44 2.89
C GLY A 38 -12.48 19.63 4.34
N GLY A 39 -11.22 19.97 4.56
CA GLY A 39 -10.63 20.19 5.88
C GLY A 39 -10.98 19.09 6.87
N LYS A 40 -11.45 19.49 8.06
CA LYS A 40 -11.86 18.60 9.15
C LYS A 40 -13.21 17.92 8.93
N SER A 41 -13.92 18.24 7.85
CA SER A 41 -15.23 17.65 7.55
C SER A 41 -15.11 16.31 6.81
N LEU A 42 -13.91 15.94 6.36
CA LEU A 42 -13.66 14.65 5.73
C LEU A 42 -13.60 13.55 6.79
N THR A 43 -14.36 12.48 6.58
CA THR A 43 -14.39 11.30 7.46
C THR A 43 -13.25 10.32 7.18
N ALA A 44 -12.62 10.42 6.01
CA ALA A 44 -11.49 9.62 5.58
C ALA A 44 -10.58 10.45 4.68
N ASN A 45 -9.31 10.10 4.62
CA ASN A 45 -8.36 10.75 3.72
C ASN A 45 -8.77 10.49 2.26
N PRO A 46 -8.61 11.47 1.34
CA PRO A 46 -8.97 11.28 -0.06
C PRO A 46 -8.27 10.08 -0.71
N GLY A 47 -6.99 9.86 -0.37
CA GLY A 47 -6.20 8.72 -0.83
C GLY A 47 -6.63 7.37 -0.26
N ASP A 48 -7.42 7.35 0.80
CA ASP A 48 -7.95 6.14 1.45
C ASP A 48 -9.32 5.72 0.90
N ARG A 49 -9.84 6.44 -0.10
CA ARG A 49 -11.13 6.09 -0.70
C ARG A 49 -10.97 4.89 -1.64
N ILE A 50 -11.86 3.93 -1.45
CA ILE A 50 -11.93 2.72 -2.27
C ILE A 50 -12.56 3.08 -3.61
N ASP A 51 -11.90 2.65 -4.69
CA ASP A 51 -12.40 2.71 -6.05
C ASP A 51 -12.23 1.33 -6.69
N ASP A 52 -13.34 0.63 -6.88
CA ASP A 52 -13.36 -0.72 -7.45
C ASP A 52 -13.04 -0.73 -8.95
N SER A 53 -13.06 0.42 -9.63
CA SER A 53 -12.74 0.52 -11.05
C SER A 53 -11.23 0.46 -11.36
N LYS A 54 -10.39 0.68 -10.35
CA LYS A 54 -8.93 0.70 -10.49
C LYS A 54 -8.34 -0.68 -10.73
N THR A 55 -7.29 -0.73 -11.55
CA THR A 55 -6.49 -1.95 -11.76
C THR A 55 -5.66 -2.28 -10.51
N LEU A 56 -5.06 -3.47 -10.50
CA LEU A 56 -4.22 -3.92 -9.39
C LEU A 56 -2.97 -3.05 -9.25
N GLU A 57 -2.37 -2.64 -10.36
CA GLU A 57 -1.20 -1.75 -10.42
C GLU A 57 -1.54 -0.35 -9.88
N GLU A 58 -2.70 0.19 -10.27
CA GLU A 58 -3.18 1.49 -9.78
C GLU A 58 -3.48 1.46 -8.28
N LYS A 59 -4.06 0.36 -7.79
CA LYS A 59 -4.31 0.15 -6.34
C LYS A 59 -3.00 0.06 -5.57
N ALA A 60 -1.98 -0.56 -6.13
CA ALA A 60 -0.70 -0.70 -5.46
C ALA A 60 0.07 0.61 -5.30
N GLN A 61 -0.07 1.51 -6.28
CA GLN A 61 0.50 2.86 -6.24
C GLN A 61 -0.38 3.84 -5.44
N GLN A 62 -1.54 3.40 -4.93
CA GLN A 62 -2.42 4.27 -4.18
C GLN A 62 -1.86 4.52 -2.77
N VAL A 63 -1.72 5.80 -2.41
CA VAL A 63 -1.23 6.24 -1.09
C VAL A 63 -2.37 6.83 -0.27
N ALA A 64 -2.56 6.34 0.94
CA ALA A 64 -3.57 6.81 1.88
C ALA A 64 -3.12 8.07 2.63
N VAL A 65 -1.84 8.12 2.99
CA VAL A 65 -1.21 9.23 3.71
C VAL A 65 0.18 9.49 3.15
N ASP A 66 0.44 10.74 2.80
CA ASP A 66 1.76 11.27 2.43
C ASP A 66 1.94 12.60 3.17
N ALA A 67 2.52 12.54 4.37
CA ALA A 67 2.63 13.69 5.26
C ALA A 67 3.77 13.52 6.29
N PRO A 68 4.29 14.63 6.85
CA PRO A 68 5.17 14.55 8.01
C PRO A 68 4.38 14.11 9.24
N ASP A 69 5.00 13.28 10.07
CA ASP A 69 4.48 12.90 11.37
C ASP A 69 4.81 13.96 12.45
N ILE A 70 4.54 13.65 13.71
CA ILE A 70 4.80 14.56 14.83
C ILE A 70 6.29 14.71 15.17
N THR A 71 7.15 13.76 14.79
CA THR A 71 8.61 13.86 14.96
C THR A 71 9.26 14.66 13.82
N GLY A 72 8.52 14.88 12.73
CA GLY A 72 8.99 15.54 11.52
C GLY A 72 9.49 14.56 10.46
N ASP A 73 9.37 13.26 10.70
CA ASP A 73 9.69 12.23 9.74
C ASP A 73 8.58 12.14 8.68
N HIS A 74 8.95 11.98 7.42
CA HIS A 74 7.99 11.93 6.33
C HIS A 74 7.50 10.50 6.12
N ILE A 75 6.23 10.26 6.38
CA ILE A 75 5.63 8.93 6.30
C ILE A 75 4.78 8.80 5.04
N VAL A 76 4.91 7.64 4.39
CA VAL A 76 4.07 7.22 3.26
C VAL A 76 3.38 5.95 3.67
N VAL A 77 2.06 5.96 3.59
CA VAL A 77 1.21 4.82 3.94
C VAL A 77 0.45 4.38 2.69
N PRO A 78 0.75 3.20 2.13
CA PRO A 78 -0.03 2.62 1.04
C PRO A 78 -1.48 2.36 1.45
N THR A 79 -2.41 2.50 0.52
CA THR A 79 -3.84 2.22 0.76
C THR A 79 -4.13 0.72 0.73
N TYR A 80 -3.47 -0.01 -0.17
CA TYR A 80 -3.64 -1.44 -0.36
C TYR A 80 -2.33 -2.18 -0.07
N PHE A 81 -2.45 -3.40 0.45
CA PHE A 81 -1.38 -4.39 0.49
C PHE A 81 -1.53 -5.34 -0.69
N ILE A 82 -0.47 -5.51 -1.47
CA ILE A 82 -0.46 -6.52 -2.53
C ILE A 82 0.01 -7.85 -1.96
N VAL A 83 -0.80 -8.89 -2.15
CA VAL A 83 -0.55 -10.24 -1.66
C VAL A 83 -0.51 -11.21 -2.82
N ASP A 84 0.50 -12.08 -2.84
CA ASP A 84 0.57 -13.23 -3.73
C ASP A 84 -0.23 -14.39 -3.14
N GLU A 85 -1.20 -14.90 -3.90
CA GLU A 85 -1.98 -16.07 -3.54
C GLU A 85 -1.24 -17.37 -3.93
N PRO A 86 -1.54 -18.51 -3.26
CA PRO A 86 -0.90 -19.79 -3.56
C PRO A 86 -1.10 -20.29 -5.00
N ASP A 87 -2.11 -19.80 -5.71
CA ASP A 87 -2.39 -20.12 -7.11
C ASP A 87 -1.59 -19.25 -8.11
N GLY A 88 -0.76 -18.34 -7.60
CA GLY A 88 0.06 -17.42 -8.39
C GLY A 88 -0.66 -16.14 -8.81
N THR A 89 -1.91 -15.93 -8.38
CA THR A 89 -2.62 -14.66 -8.61
C THR A 89 -2.23 -13.61 -7.56
N LYS A 90 -2.41 -12.33 -7.88
CA LYS A 90 -2.19 -11.22 -6.93
C LYS A 90 -3.53 -10.60 -6.53
N LYS A 91 -3.64 -10.21 -5.27
CA LYS A 91 -4.77 -9.44 -4.73
C LYS A 91 -4.31 -8.15 -4.09
N ALA A 92 -5.11 -7.11 -4.22
CA ALA A 92 -4.93 -5.84 -3.52
C ALA A 92 -5.93 -5.76 -2.34
N LEU A 93 -5.44 -5.86 -1.11
CA LEU A 93 -6.24 -5.83 0.11
C LEU A 93 -6.18 -4.45 0.76
N HIS A 94 -7.34 -3.81 0.95
CA HIS A 94 -7.42 -2.50 1.56
C HIS A 94 -7.16 -2.58 3.07
N HIS A 95 -6.24 -1.77 3.58
CA HIS A 95 -5.77 -1.89 4.97
C HIS A 95 -6.87 -1.77 6.05
N VAL A 96 -7.92 -0.98 5.80
CA VAL A 96 -9.11 -0.90 6.68
C VAL A 96 -10.19 -1.94 6.34
N LYS A 97 -10.73 -1.94 5.11
CA LYS A 97 -11.88 -2.78 4.74
C LYS A 97 -11.59 -4.27 4.83
N ASP A 98 -10.38 -4.69 4.45
CA ASP A 98 -10.01 -6.10 4.30
C ASP A 98 -9.12 -6.58 5.45
N ALA A 99 -9.19 -5.92 6.62
CA ALA A 99 -8.37 -6.22 7.79
C ALA A 99 -8.47 -7.69 8.25
N ASP A 100 -9.67 -8.29 8.18
CA ASP A 100 -9.88 -9.70 8.50
C ASP A 100 -9.14 -10.60 7.49
N GLU A 101 -9.24 -10.32 6.19
CA GLU A 101 -8.54 -11.09 5.15
C GLU A 101 -7.02 -10.94 5.27
N ILE A 102 -6.53 -9.74 5.58
CA ILE A 102 -5.11 -9.50 5.86
C ILE A 102 -4.65 -10.32 7.08
N SER A 103 -5.45 -10.36 8.14
CA SER A 103 -5.18 -11.19 9.32
C SER A 103 -5.09 -12.67 8.93
N ASP A 104 -5.98 -13.14 8.06
CA ASP A 104 -6.00 -14.50 7.54
C ASP A 104 -4.75 -14.84 6.71
N VAL A 105 -4.34 -13.94 5.83
CA VAL A 105 -3.10 -14.04 5.05
C VAL A 105 -1.90 -14.14 5.98
N ILE A 106 -1.78 -13.25 6.98
CA ILE A 106 -0.67 -13.29 7.95
C ILE A 106 -0.69 -14.60 8.74
N ARG A 107 -1.88 -15.09 9.13
CA ARG A 107 -2.01 -16.38 9.83
C ARG A 107 -1.51 -17.53 8.97
N GLN A 108 -1.84 -17.55 7.68
CA GLN A 108 -1.40 -18.57 6.71
C GLN A 108 0.11 -18.49 6.46
N ALA A 109 0.66 -17.29 6.34
CA ALA A 109 2.10 -17.08 6.16
C ALA A 109 2.95 -17.52 7.37
N ARG A 110 2.33 -17.65 8.55
CA ARG A 110 2.99 -18.10 9.80
C ARG A 110 2.85 -19.60 10.06
N VAL A 111 2.44 -20.39 9.08
CA VAL A 111 2.29 -21.85 9.23
C VAL A 111 3.40 -22.58 8.49
N ASP A 112 4.01 -23.59 9.12
CA ASP A 112 4.95 -24.49 8.44
C ASP A 112 4.22 -25.55 7.58
N GLU A 113 4.99 -26.35 6.85
CA GLU A 113 4.49 -27.46 6.01
C GLU A 113 3.66 -28.50 6.78
N ASN A 114 3.81 -28.55 8.11
CA ASN A 114 3.10 -29.48 8.99
C ASN A 114 1.86 -28.87 9.65
N GLY A 115 1.52 -27.61 9.34
CA GLY A 115 0.37 -26.92 9.93
C GLY A 115 0.65 -26.27 11.29
N ASN A 116 1.91 -26.21 11.74
CA ASN A 116 2.25 -25.60 13.02
C ASN A 116 2.48 -24.10 12.86
N ARG A 117 1.99 -23.31 13.83
CA ARG A 117 2.26 -21.88 13.90
C ARG A 117 3.70 -21.63 14.29
N VAL A 118 4.38 -20.79 13.53
CA VAL A 118 5.74 -20.38 13.80
C VAL A 118 5.75 -18.93 14.29
N TRP A 119 6.50 -18.71 15.38
CA TRP A 119 6.65 -17.43 16.06
C TRP A 119 8.16 -17.15 16.16
N TRP A 120 8.78 -16.71 15.07
CA TRP A 120 10.15 -16.21 15.06
C TRP A 120 10.17 -14.69 15.27
#